data_AF-A0A963EB45-F1
#
_entry.id   AF-A0A963EB45-F1
#
_cell.length_a   1.000
_cell.length_b   1.000
_cell.length_c   1.000
_cell.angle_alpha   90.00
_cell.angle_beta   90.00
_cell.angle_gamma   90.00
#
_symmetry.space_group_name_H-M   'P 1'
#
loop_
_entity.id
_entity.type
_entity.pdbx_description
1 polymer ?
#
loop_
_entity_poly.entity_id
_entity_poly.type
_entity_poly.pdbx_seq_one_letter_code
_entity_poly.pdbx_strand_id
1 'polypeptide(L)'
;MNNSVSLEVLTRPPVQVPPHPQWPVLTEAELNAAKARIKQLLESRDAVLVAHYYTNPDLQELAEESGGCVADSLEMARFGTIQKAKTLVVCGVRFMGETAKILNPEKQVLMPDLNATCSLDEGCPAKEFTEFCDQHPDHTVVVYANTSAEVKARSDWVVTSGIALPIVKYLA
;
A
#
# COMPACT_ATOMS: atom_id res chain seq x y z
N MET A 1 31.99 -32.34 -10.78
CA MET A 1 32.28 -31.40 -9.69
C MET A 1 31.12 -31.49 -8.71
N ASN A 2 31.38 -31.97 -7.49
CA ASN A 2 30.35 -32.12 -6.45
C ASN A 2 29.99 -30.74 -5.90
N ASN A 3 28.82 -30.21 -6.26
CA ASN A 3 28.25 -29.03 -5.60
C ASN A 3 27.57 -29.44 -4.29
N SER A 4 28.37 -29.86 -3.30
CA SER A 4 27.90 -29.93 -1.92
C SER A 4 27.81 -28.51 -1.38
N VAL A 5 26.63 -27.90 -1.44
CA VAL A 5 26.34 -26.69 -0.67
C VAL A 5 26.34 -27.11 0.80
N SER A 6 27.25 -26.57 1.61
CA SER A 6 27.16 -26.76 3.06
C SER A 6 25.87 -26.11 3.54
N LEU A 7 25.02 -26.89 4.20
CA LEU A 7 23.93 -26.37 5.01
C LEU A 7 24.55 -25.73 6.25
N GLU A 8 25.21 -24.58 6.09
CA GLU A 8 25.41 -23.70 7.22
C GLU A 8 24.03 -23.46 7.82
N VAL A 9 23.87 -23.83 9.09
CA VAL A 9 22.64 -23.57 9.83
C VAL A 9 22.46 -22.07 9.85
N LEU A 10 21.59 -21.56 8.98
CA LEU A 10 21.14 -20.17 9.00
C LEU A 10 20.53 -19.93 10.37
N THR A 11 21.34 -19.37 11.27
CA THR A 11 20.86 -18.92 12.57
C THR A 11 20.05 -17.67 12.32
N ARG A 12 18.72 -17.84 12.24
CA ARG A 12 17.82 -16.70 12.06
C ARG A 12 17.99 -15.79 13.28
N PRO A 13 18.37 -14.52 13.11
CA PRO A 13 18.42 -13.59 14.23
C PRO A 13 17.03 -13.54 14.89
N PRO A 14 16.96 -13.39 16.22
CA PRO A 14 15.68 -13.31 16.92
C PRO A 14 14.86 -12.15 16.34
N VAL A 15 13.66 -12.46 15.85
CA VAL A 15 12.76 -11.43 15.34
C VAL A 15 12.18 -10.70 16.54
N GLN A 16 12.54 -9.43 16.69
CA GLN A 16 11.94 -8.57 17.69
C GLN A 16 10.63 -8.02 17.13
N VAL A 17 9.52 -8.59 17.56
CA VAL A 17 8.18 -8.10 17.20
C VAL A 17 7.84 -6.95 18.16
N PRO A 18 7.53 -5.74 17.66
CA PRO A 18 7.08 -4.64 18.52
C PRO A 18 5.77 -5.03 19.23
N PRO A 19 5.51 -4.51 20.45
CA PRO A 19 4.26 -4.76 21.13
C PRO A 19 3.09 -4.26 20.26
N HIS A 20 1.96 -4.97 20.30
CA HIS A 20 0.78 -4.54 19.58
C HIS A 20 0.37 -3.14 20.07
N PRO A 21 0.11 -2.18 19.17
CA PRO A 21 -0.32 -0.85 19.56
C PRO A 21 -1.61 -0.93 20.38
N GLN A 22 -1.70 -0.12 21.44
CA GLN A 22 -2.94 0.06 22.19
C GLN A 22 -3.70 1.24 21.60
N TRP A 23 -4.88 0.96 21.06
CA TRP A 23 -5.77 1.96 20.50
C TRP A 23 -6.80 2.39 21.56
N PRO A 24 -7.24 3.66 21.56
CA PRO A 24 -8.36 4.07 22.39
C PRO A 24 -9.60 3.25 22.02
N VAL A 25 -10.25 2.68 23.02
CA VAL A 25 -11.53 1.97 22.83
C VAL A 25 -12.64 3.01 22.81
N LEU A 26 -13.35 3.10 21.70
CA LEU A 26 -14.56 3.91 21.60
C LEU A 26 -15.75 3.12 22.13
N THR A 27 -16.64 3.80 22.84
CA THR A 27 -17.99 3.27 23.08
C THR A 27 -18.75 3.17 21.75
N GLU A 28 -19.77 2.32 21.69
CA GLU A 28 -20.63 2.19 20.50
C GLU A 28 -21.25 3.53 20.08
N ALA A 29 -21.64 4.36 21.04
CA ALA A 29 -22.18 5.69 20.79
C ALA A 29 -21.14 6.63 20.16
N GLU A 30 -19.90 6.62 20.66
CA GLU A 30 -18.80 7.43 20.11
C GLU A 30 -18.40 6.97 18.72
N LEU A 31 -18.32 5.65 18.50
CA LEU A 31 -18.02 5.06 17.19
C LEU A 31 -19.07 5.45 16.16
N ASN A 32 -20.36 5.30 16.49
CA ASN A 32 -21.46 5.67 15.61
C ASN A 32 -21.47 7.18 15.31
N ALA A 33 -21.22 8.02 16.31
CA ALA A 33 -21.09 9.46 16.13
C ALA A 33 -19.91 9.82 15.21
N ALA A 34 -18.76 9.15 15.36
CA ALA A 34 -17.60 9.33 14.50
C ALA A 34 -17.89 8.91 13.05
N LYS A 35 -18.45 7.71 12.83
CA LYS A 35 -18.84 7.23 11.49
C LYS A 35 -19.82 8.20 10.82
N ALA A 36 -20.85 8.65 11.54
CA ALA A 36 -21.82 9.62 11.02
C ALA A 36 -21.17 10.94 10.61
N ARG A 37 -20.28 11.47 11.44
CA ARG A 37 -19.53 12.69 11.13
C ARG A 37 -18.62 12.51 9.91
N ILE A 38 -17.94 11.38 9.79
CA ILE A 38 -17.05 11.11 8.65
C ILE A 38 -17.87 11.03 7.35
N LYS A 39 -19.02 10.34 7.34
CA LYS A 39 -19.90 10.29 6.17
C LYS A 39 -20.34 11.68 5.69
N GLN A 40 -20.76 12.55 6.62
CA GLN A 40 -21.09 13.95 6.30
C GLN A 40 -19.89 14.72 5.72
N LEU A 41 -18.69 14.50 6.25
CA LEU A 41 -17.47 15.12 5.74
C LEU A 41 -17.10 14.59 4.35
N LEU A 42 -17.29 13.30 4.08
CA LEU A 42 -17.03 12.71 2.77
C LEU A 42 -17.92 13.36 1.70
N GLU A 43 -19.23 13.47 1.97
CA GLU A 43 -20.18 14.12 1.07
C GLU A 43 -19.85 15.60 0.85
N SER A 44 -19.67 16.37 1.93
CA SER A 44 -19.41 17.81 1.85
C SER A 44 -18.10 18.18 1.16
N ARG A 45 -17.14 17.24 1.08
CA ARG A 45 -15.82 17.43 0.48
C ARG A 45 -15.65 16.72 -0.85
N ASP A 46 -16.73 16.19 -1.44
CA ASP A 46 -16.68 15.44 -2.69
C ASP A 46 -15.59 14.35 -2.63
N ALA A 47 -15.65 13.57 -1.55
CA ALA A 47 -14.64 12.58 -1.18
C ALA A 47 -15.24 11.18 -1.10
N VAL A 48 -14.43 10.19 -1.46
CA VAL A 48 -14.74 8.76 -1.29
C VAL A 48 -13.64 8.10 -0.46
N LEU A 49 -14.00 7.15 0.38
CA LEU A 49 -13.08 6.41 1.23
C LEU A 49 -12.85 4.99 0.68
N VAL A 50 -11.60 4.57 0.57
CA VAL A 50 -11.25 3.18 0.25
C VAL A 50 -10.42 2.59 1.37
N ALA A 51 -10.69 1.34 1.72
CA ALA A 51 -10.02 0.65 2.82
C ALA A 51 -9.32 -0.63 2.35
N HIS A 52 -8.11 -0.87 2.84
CA HIS A 52 -7.43 -2.13 2.61
C HIS A 52 -7.99 -3.23 3.53
N TYR A 53 -7.92 -4.50 3.10
CA TYR A 53 -8.37 -5.67 3.88
C TYR A 53 -7.79 -5.79 5.29
N TYR A 54 -6.64 -5.15 5.54
CA TYR A 54 -5.93 -5.22 6.83
C TYR A 54 -6.25 -4.04 7.76
N THR A 55 -7.18 -3.17 7.36
CA THR A 55 -7.63 -2.06 8.22
C THR A 55 -8.61 -2.54 9.29
N ASN A 56 -8.85 -1.70 10.29
CA ASN A 56 -9.84 -1.97 11.34
C ASN A 56 -11.24 -2.23 10.70
N PRO A 57 -12.02 -3.24 11.17
CA PRO A 57 -13.36 -3.54 10.67
C PRO A 57 -14.29 -2.32 10.58
N ASP A 58 -14.22 -1.39 11.54
CA ASP A 58 -15.04 -0.17 11.54
C ASP A 58 -14.74 0.74 10.33
N LEU A 59 -13.48 0.77 9.88
CA LEU A 59 -13.08 1.51 8.67
C LEU A 59 -13.52 0.79 7.41
N GLN A 60 -13.52 -0.55 7.41
CA GLN A 60 -14.01 -1.34 6.29
C GLN A 60 -15.51 -1.12 6.10
N GLU A 61 -16.29 -1.24 7.18
CA GLU A 61 -17.73 -0.99 7.17
C GLU A 61 -18.03 0.46 6.77
N LEU A 62 -17.30 1.44 7.31
CA LEU A 62 -17.45 2.84 6.92
C LEU A 62 -17.16 3.08 5.43
N ALA A 63 -16.18 2.38 4.85
CA ALA A 63 -15.89 2.48 3.42
C ALA A 63 -17.10 2.02 2.60
N GLU A 64 -17.65 0.85 2.90
CA GLU A 64 -18.81 0.29 2.19
C GLU A 64 -20.07 1.17 2.37
N GLU A 65 -20.37 1.57 3.60
CA GLU A 65 -21.53 2.40 3.92
C GLU A 65 -21.48 3.80 3.29
N SER A 66 -20.28 4.30 2.95
CA SER A 66 -20.09 5.63 2.35
C SER A 66 -19.96 5.59 0.82
N GLY A 67 -20.21 4.44 0.19
CA GLY A 67 -20.11 4.28 -1.27
C GLY A 67 -18.67 4.10 -1.78
N GLY A 68 -17.75 3.79 -0.87
CA GLY A 68 -16.38 3.38 -1.13
C GLY A 68 -16.22 1.90 -1.42
N CYS A 69 -15.03 1.36 -1.17
CA CYS A 69 -14.77 -0.07 -1.29
C CYS A 69 -13.73 -0.59 -0.28
N VAL A 70 -13.79 -1.90 -0.05
CA VAL A 70 -12.79 -2.67 0.70
C VAL A 70 -12.08 -3.60 -0.28
N ALA A 71 -10.79 -3.39 -0.52
CA ALA A 71 -10.08 -4.13 -1.57
C ALA A 71 -8.57 -4.26 -1.33
N ASP A 72 -7.88 -4.99 -2.22
CA ASP A 72 -6.42 -4.99 -2.28
C ASP A 72 -5.88 -3.68 -2.90
N SER A 73 -4.56 -3.50 -2.89
CA SER A 73 -3.93 -2.27 -3.37
C SER A 73 -4.22 -1.94 -4.85
N LEU A 74 -4.36 -2.95 -5.71
CA LEU A 74 -4.57 -2.74 -7.14
C LEU A 74 -6.02 -2.31 -7.41
N GLU A 75 -6.97 -3.00 -6.78
CA GLU A 75 -8.38 -2.68 -6.96
C GLU A 75 -8.75 -1.36 -6.26
N MET A 76 -8.13 -1.01 -5.12
CA MET A 76 -8.27 0.33 -4.51
C MET A 76 -7.81 1.44 -5.47
N ALA A 77 -6.66 1.24 -6.11
CA ALA A 77 -6.11 2.17 -7.10
C ALA A 77 -7.04 2.32 -8.32
N ARG A 78 -7.52 1.20 -8.87
CA ARG A 78 -8.45 1.15 -10.00
C ARG A 78 -9.79 1.81 -9.67
N PHE A 79 -10.34 1.54 -8.49
CA PHE A 79 -11.55 2.19 -8.00
C PHE A 79 -11.37 3.71 -7.96
N GLY A 80 -10.22 4.19 -7.46
CA GLY A 80 -9.88 5.61 -7.43
C GLY A 80 -10.00 6.29 -8.80
N THR A 81 -9.54 5.63 -9.86
CA THR A 81 -9.56 6.12 -11.25
C THR A 81 -10.96 6.21 -11.83
N ILE A 82 -11.82 5.22 -11.58
CA ILE A 82 -13.19 5.21 -12.14
C ILE A 82 -14.16 6.07 -11.32
N GLN A 83 -13.81 6.40 -10.07
CA GLN A 83 -14.70 7.13 -9.19
C GLN A 83 -14.76 8.62 -9.56
N LYS A 84 -15.90 9.28 -9.38
CA LYS A 84 -16.08 10.69 -9.79
C LYS A 84 -15.60 11.71 -8.75
N ALA A 85 -15.58 11.32 -7.48
CA ALA A 85 -15.13 12.15 -6.37
C ALA A 85 -13.73 12.75 -6.64
N LYS A 86 -13.57 14.04 -6.38
CA LYS A 86 -12.29 14.77 -6.51
C LYS A 86 -11.29 14.42 -5.43
N THR A 87 -11.79 13.94 -4.28
CA THR A 87 -10.96 13.53 -3.15
C THR A 87 -11.06 12.02 -2.93
N LEU A 88 -9.92 11.37 -2.73
CA LEU A 88 -9.82 9.96 -2.38
C LEU A 88 -9.14 9.83 -1.01
N VAL A 89 -9.84 9.27 -0.03
CA VAL A 89 -9.29 8.94 1.28
C VAL A 89 -8.85 7.49 1.27
N VAL A 90 -7.54 7.25 1.40
CA VAL A 90 -6.94 5.92 1.37
C VAL A 90 -6.64 5.47 2.80
N CYS A 91 -7.51 4.61 3.33
CA CYS A 91 -7.26 3.86 4.55
C CYS A 91 -6.37 2.66 4.23
N GLY A 92 -5.06 2.88 4.25
CA GLY A 92 -4.02 1.90 3.94
C GLY A 92 -2.65 2.42 4.36
N VAL A 93 -1.58 1.85 3.80
CA VAL A 93 -0.20 2.27 4.07
C VAL A 93 0.34 3.22 2.98
N ARG A 94 1.43 3.93 3.27
CA ARG A 94 1.95 5.07 2.51
C ARG A 94 2.08 4.80 1.01
N PHE A 95 2.72 3.70 0.64
CA PHE A 95 2.90 3.36 -0.79
C PHE A 95 1.56 3.18 -1.53
N MET A 96 0.49 2.77 -0.84
CA MET A 96 -0.84 2.64 -1.45
C MET A 96 -1.43 4.02 -1.76
N GLY A 97 -1.28 4.98 -0.83
CA GLY A 97 -1.66 6.38 -1.05
C GLY A 97 -0.85 7.02 -2.18
N GLU A 98 0.46 6.78 -2.21
CA GLU A 98 1.34 7.20 -3.31
C GLU A 98 0.89 6.61 -4.65
N THR A 99 0.62 5.31 -4.70
CA THR A 99 0.12 4.63 -5.91
C THR A 99 -1.22 5.21 -6.36
N ALA A 100 -2.12 5.46 -5.43
CA ALA A 100 -3.39 6.12 -5.72
C ALA A 100 -3.18 7.52 -6.31
N LYS A 101 -2.21 8.29 -5.81
CA LYS A 101 -1.87 9.62 -6.33
C LYS A 101 -1.20 9.56 -7.71
N ILE A 102 -0.32 8.60 -7.95
CA ILE A 102 0.30 8.37 -9.26
C ILE A 102 -0.77 8.10 -10.33
N LEU A 103 -1.77 7.27 -10.02
CA LEU A 103 -2.84 6.90 -10.95
C LEU A 103 -3.98 7.93 -11.03
N ASN A 104 -4.00 8.89 -10.11
CA ASN A 104 -5.02 9.93 -10.03
C ASN A 104 -4.37 11.31 -9.80
N PRO A 105 -3.53 11.79 -10.73
CA PRO A 105 -2.71 12.99 -10.53
C PRO A 105 -3.55 14.25 -10.24
N GLU A 106 -4.76 14.34 -10.79
CA GLU A 106 -5.67 15.47 -10.60
C GLU A 106 -6.49 15.40 -9.31
N LYS A 107 -6.54 14.24 -8.64
CA LYS A 107 -7.32 14.06 -7.41
C LYS A 107 -6.51 14.48 -6.20
N GLN A 108 -7.21 14.96 -5.18
CA GLN A 108 -6.64 15.07 -3.85
C GLN A 108 -6.64 13.68 -3.21
N VAL A 109 -5.48 13.17 -2.82
CA VAL A 109 -5.35 11.90 -2.10
C VAL A 109 -5.00 12.21 -0.66
N LEU A 110 -5.81 11.71 0.27
CA LEU A 110 -5.62 11.87 1.70
C LEU A 110 -5.37 10.51 2.34
N MET A 111 -4.45 10.48 3.29
CA MET A 111 -4.24 9.34 4.17
C MET A 111 -4.53 9.75 5.61
N PRO A 112 -5.24 8.93 6.41
CA PRO A 112 -5.47 9.24 7.82
C PRO A 112 -4.19 9.39 8.63
N ASP A 113 -3.15 8.61 8.31
CA ASP A 113 -1.84 8.67 8.92
C ASP A 113 -0.75 8.40 7.88
N LEU A 114 0.17 9.35 7.71
CA LEU A 114 1.31 9.21 6.79
C LEU A 114 2.43 8.33 7.36
N ASN A 115 2.39 8.00 8.66
CA ASN A 115 3.29 7.07 9.32
C ASN A 115 2.81 5.61 9.22
N ALA A 116 1.64 5.36 8.63
CA ALA A 116 1.21 4.00 8.30
C ALA A 116 2.09 3.48 7.14
N THR A 117 3.15 2.75 7.44
CA THR A 117 4.13 2.29 6.45
C THR A 117 4.11 0.78 6.26
N CYS A 118 4.92 0.29 5.32
CA CYS A 118 5.13 -1.14 5.08
C CYS A 118 6.61 -1.45 5.25
N SER A 119 6.93 -2.46 6.04
CA SER A 119 8.32 -2.88 6.25
C SER A 119 9.02 -3.33 4.96
N LEU A 120 8.28 -3.79 3.95
CA LEU A 120 8.84 -4.11 2.63
C LEU A 120 9.21 -2.84 1.83
N ASP A 121 8.42 -1.78 1.96
CA ASP A 121 8.73 -0.48 1.37
C ASP A 121 9.97 0.12 2.04
N GLU A 122 9.98 0.15 3.38
CA GLU A 122 11.10 0.66 4.17
C GLU A 122 12.39 -0.17 3.97
N GLY A 123 12.24 -1.47 3.72
CA GLY A 123 13.34 -2.38 3.42
C GLY A 123 13.95 -2.22 2.02
N CYS A 124 13.43 -1.31 1.19
CA CYS A 124 13.95 -0.99 -0.14
C CYS A 124 14.19 0.53 -0.28
N PRO A 125 15.25 1.08 0.35
CA PRO A 125 15.56 2.51 0.24
C PRO A 125 15.90 2.89 -1.21
N ALA A 126 15.29 3.97 -1.71
CA ALA A 126 15.41 4.36 -3.11
C ALA A 126 16.85 4.66 -3.55
N LYS A 127 17.67 5.23 -2.67
CA LYS A 127 19.08 5.51 -2.94
C LYS A 127 19.87 4.23 -3.18
N GLU A 128 19.81 3.29 -2.25
CA GLU A 128 20.52 2.00 -2.32
C GLU A 128 20.03 1.18 -3.52
N PHE A 129 18.72 1.21 -3.78
CA PHE A 129 18.12 0.57 -4.94
C PHE A 129 18.62 1.18 -6.26
N THR A 130 18.69 2.51 -6.35
CA THR A 130 19.19 3.21 -7.54
C THR A 130 20.66 2.87 -7.81
N GLU A 131 21.51 2.92 -6.77
CA GLU A 131 22.92 2.55 -6.86
C GLU A 131 23.10 1.10 -7.32
N PHE A 132 22.24 0.18 -6.87
CA PHE A 132 22.22 -1.21 -7.35
C PHE A 132 21.83 -1.30 -8.82
N CYS A 133 20.76 -0.62 -9.25
CA CYS A 133 20.34 -0.62 -10.65
C CYS A 133 21.42 -0.01 -11.57
N ASP A 134 22.15 1.00 -11.12
CA ASP A 134 23.22 1.63 -11.91
C ASP A 134 24.45 0.72 -12.10
N GLN A 135 24.68 -0.22 -11.17
CA GLN A 135 25.69 -1.28 -11.31
C GLN A 135 25.26 -2.39 -12.29
N HIS A 136 23.98 -2.44 -12.65
CA HIS A 136 23.38 -3.45 -13.53
C HIS A 136 22.56 -2.80 -14.65
N PRO A 137 23.17 -1.95 -15.50
CA PRO A 137 22.43 -1.14 -16.48
C PRO A 137 21.71 -1.97 -17.56
N ASP A 138 22.14 -3.21 -17.78
CA ASP A 138 21.58 -4.10 -18.79
C ASP A 138 20.38 -4.93 -18.27
N HIS A 139 20.01 -4.79 -16.99
CA HIS A 139 18.90 -5.53 -16.39
C HIS A 139 17.56 -4.80 -16.55
N THR A 140 16.50 -5.55 -16.80
CA THR A 140 15.12 -5.06 -16.65
C THR A 140 14.74 -5.02 -15.18
N VAL A 141 14.31 -3.85 -14.70
CA VAL A 141 13.98 -3.60 -13.30
C VAL A 141 12.48 -3.80 -13.06
N VAL A 142 12.15 -4.89 -12.35
CA VAL A 142 10.77 -5.21 -11.96
C VAL A 142 10.63 -5.06 -10.44
N VAL A 143 9.76 -4.15 -9.99
CA VAL A 143 9.54 -3.89 -8.55
C VAL A 143 8.15 -4.30 -8.10
N TYR A 144 8.05 -4.70 -6.83
CA TYR A 144 6.77 -5.00 -6.22
C TYR A 144 5.99 -3.70 -5.93
N ALA A 145 4.67 -3.75 -5.97
CA ALA A 145 3.81 -2.59 -5.68
C ALA A 145 4.06 -2.01 -4.28
N ASN A 146 4.49 -2.84 -3.31
CA ASN A 146 4.83 -2.46 -1.95
C ASN A 146 6.24 -1.83 -1.86
N THR A 147 6.48 -0.81 -2.66
CA THR A 147 7.71 0.01 -2.69
C THR A 147 7.34 1.48 -2.81
N SER A 148 8.22 2.40 -2.48
CA SER A 148 7.94 3.84 -2.56
C SER A 148 7.72 4.33 -4.00
N ALA A 149 7.09 5.49 -4.14
CA ALA A 149 6.99 6.19 -5.42
C ALA A 149 8.36 6.42 -6.08
N GLU A 150 9.40 6.70 -5.28
CA GLU A 150 10.76 6.94 -5.76
C GLU A 150 11.39 5.65 -6.34
N VAL A 151 11.22 4.51 -5.66
CA VAL A 151 11.64 3.21 -6.19
C VAL A 151 10.88 2.85 -7.47
N LYS A 152 9.56 3.10 -7.51
CA LYS A 152 8.75 2.90 -8.72
C LYS A 152 9.25 3.75 -9.89
N ALA A 153 9.67 4.98 -9.65
CA ALA A 153 10.21 5.86 -10.69
C ALA A 153 11.52 5.34 -11.29
N ARG A 154 12.29 4.52 -10.57
CA ARG A 154 13.52 3.87 -11.05
C ARG A 154 13.27 2.55 -11.79
N SER A 155 12.05 2.02 -11.74
CA SER A 155 11.69 0.71 -12.28
C SER A 155 11.12 0.76 -13.70
N ASP A 156 11.29 -0.33 -14.46
CA ASP A 156 10.67 -0.52 -15.77
C ASP A 156 9.24 -1.06 -15.63
N TRP A 157 9.01 -1.93 -14.64
CA TRP A 157 7.72 -2.59 -14.39
C TRP A 157 7.37 -2.63 -12.91
N VAL A 158 6.08 -2.43 -12.60
CA VAL A 158 5.51 -2.64 -11.27
C VAL A 158 4.60 -3.87 -11.29
N VAL A 159 4.75 -4.76 -10.31
CA VAL A 159 3.94 -6.00 -10.20
C VAL A 159 3.28 -6.15 -8.82
N THR A 160 2.16 -6.87 -8.79
CA THR A 160 1.55 -7.39 -7.55
C THR A 160 1.72 -8.91 -7.48
N SER A 161 1.34 -9.52 -6.36
CA SER A 161 1.52 -10.96 -6.14
C SER A 161 0.76 -11.80 -7.17
N GLY A 162 -0.37 -11.28 -7.67
CA GLY A 162 -1.18 -11.93 -8.69
C GLY A 162 -0.57 -11.94 -10.09
N ILE A 163 0.34 -11.01 -10.41
CA ILE A 163 0.88 -10.86 -11.78
C ILE A 163 2.42 -11.01 -11.88
N ALA A 164 3.13 -11.12 -10.76
CA ALA A 164 4.60 -11.20 -10.76
C ALA A 164 5.14 -12.36 -11.60
N LEU A 165 4.67 -13.61 -11.38
CA LEU A 165 5.13 -14.77 -12.16
C LEU A 165 4.84 -14.64 -13.67
N PRO A 166 3.60 -14.32 -14.09
CA PRO A 166 3.29 -14.10 -15.51
C PRO A 166 4.19 -13.05 -16.17
N ILE A 167 4.44 -11.91 -15.52
CA ILE A 167 5.28 -10.83 -16.06
C ILE A 167 6.73 -11.26 -16.16
N VAL A 168 7.30 -11.87 -15.11
CA VAL A 168 8.69 -12.34 -15.14
C VAL A 168 8.91 -13.39 -16.24
N LYS A 169 7.96 -14.29 -16.46
CA LYS A 169 8.02 -15.27 -17.57
C LYS A 169 7.93 -14.64 -18.96
N TYR A 170 7.26 -13.50 -19.07
CA TYR A 170 7.13 -12.77 -20.34
C TYR A 170 8.42 -12.01 -20.69
N LEU A 171 9.17 -11.57 -19.68
CA LEU A 171 10.41 -10.79 -19.84
C LEU A 171 11.67 -11.67 -19.98
N ALA A 172 11.61 -12.95 -19.60
CA ALA A 172 12.70 -13.93 -19.66
C ALA A 172 12.78 -14.64 -21.02
#